data_AF-A0A4R7V7L8-F1
#
_entry.id   AF-A0A4R7V7L8-F1
#
_cell.length_a   1.000
_cell.length_b   1.000
_cell.length_c   1.000
_cell.angle_alpha   90.00
_cell.angle_beta   90.00
_cell.angle_gamma   90.00
#
_symmetry.space_group_name_H-M   'P 1'
#
loop_
_entity.id
_entity.type
_entity.pdbx_description
1 polymer ?
#
loop_
_entity_poly.entity_id
_entity_poly.type
_entity_poly.pdbx_seq_one_letter_code
_entity_poly.pdbx_strand_id
1 'polypeptide(L)'
;MSSSLTPVELVIARQLNTWWAAPLQTAQLYAEGLISGAVAVVADADDWRRVPAAVGHAIEEEHEASGFRWTLNADEWQIGIGSIHGLAHGVIESVETGTRYGTETDLHVAWFIYPEDLEDTDLTLEDLATAFDSNVLAAASAFLRACAAMPVR
;
A
#
# COMPACT_ATOMS: atom_id res chain seq x y z
N MET A 1 -9.82 -12.47 17.98
CA MET A 1 -8.53 -13.20 18.00
C MET A 1 -7.56 -12.35 17.19
N SER A 2 -6.51 -11.80 17.79
CA SER A 2 -5.46 -11.14 17.02
C SER A 2 -4.72 -12.26 16.27
N SER A 3 -4.93 -12.39 14.97
CA SER A 3 -4.10 -13.30 14.18
C SER A 3 -2.71 -12.70 14.14
N SER A 4 -1.68 -13.46 14.49
CA SER A 4 -0.31 -13.06 14.22
C SER A 4 -0.15 -12.72 12.73
N LEU A 5 0.46 -11.58 12.43
CA LEU A 5 0.83 -11.22 11.07
C LEU A 5 1.78 -12.28 10.50
N THR A 6 1.69 -12.53 9.20
CA THR A 6 2.76 -13.24 8.49
C THR A 6 4.04 -12.38 8.45
N PRO A 7 5.22 -12.96 8.17
CA PRO A 7 6.44 -12.16 8.02
C PRO A 7 6.30 -11.01 7.01
N VAL A 8 5.66 -11.25 5.86
CA VAL A 8 5.42 -10.21 4.84
C VAL A 8 4.48 -9.12 5.37
N GLU A 9 3.40 -9.50 6.05
CA GLU A 9 2.47 -8.54 6.66
C GLU A 9 3.14 -7.73 7.77
N LEU A 10 4.10 -8.30 8.50
CA LEU A 10 4.89 -7.59 9.51
C LEU A 10 5.80 -6.53 8.87
N VAL A 11 6.48 -6.86 7.76
CA VAL A 11 7.27 -5.89 6.98
C VAL A 11 6.38 -4.75 6.50
N ILE A 12 5.20 -5.06 5.94
CA ILE A 12 4.23 -4.05 5.50
C ILE A 12 3.81 -3.18 6.69
N ALA A 13 3.46 -3.76 7.84
CA ALA A 13 3.03 -3.00 9.01
C ALA A 13 4.13 -2.06 9.55
N ARG A 14 5.40 -2.47 9.49
CA ARG A 14 6.54 -1.61 9.86
C ARG A 14 6.68 -0.44 8.90
N GLN A 15 6.60 -0.71 7.60
CA GLN A 15 6.62 0.33 6.56
C GLN A 15 5.51 1.36 6.74
N LEU A 16 4.27 0.92 6.98
CA LEU A 16 3.13 1.82 7.14
C LEU A 16 3.25 2.78 8.34
N ASN A 17 4.11 2.50 9.32
CA ASN A 17 4.36 3.42 10.44
C ASN A 17 5.09 4.71 10.01
N THR A 18 5.73 4.71 8.84
CA THR A 18 6.48 5.86 8.29
C THR A 18 5.67 6.64 7.25
N TRP A 19 4.53 6.10 6.83
CA TRP A 19 3.70 6.70 5.78
C TRP A 19 2.99 7.97 6.24
N TRP A 20 2.77 8.87 5.28
CA TRP A 20 1.87 9.99 5.47
C TRP A 20 0.41 9.52 5.46
N ALA A 21 -0.45 10.27 6.16
CA ALA A 21 -1.85 9.90 6.36
C ALA A 21 -2.65 9.79 5.04
N ALA A 22 -2.44 10.71 4.10
CA ALA A 22 -3.21 10.74 2.86
C ALA A 22 -2.97 9.52 1.94
N PRO A 23 -1.72 9.18 1.55
CA PRO A 23 -1.48 8.02 0.70
C PRO A 23 -1.77 6.69 1.42
N LEU A 24 -1.60 6.64 2.75
CA LEU A 24 -2.03 5.49 3.56
C LEU A 24 -3.55 5.29 3.46
N GLN A 25 -4.32 6.38 3.62
CA GLN A 25 -5.77 6.33 3.58
C GLN A 25 -6.29 5.98 2.17
N THR A 26 -5.73 6.56 1.10
CA THR A 26 -6.15 6.21 -0.27
C THR A 26 -5.81 4.76 -0.63
N ALA A 27 -4.63 4.25 -0.21
CA ALA A 27 -4.27 2.84 -0.37
C ALA A 27 -5.24 1.91 0.39
N GLN A 28 -5.59 2.28 1.63
CA GLN A 28 -6.56 1.53 2.43
C GLN A 28 -7.95 1.50 1.77
N LEU A 29 -8.46 2.66 1.34
CA LEU A 29 -9.76 2.77 0.66
C LEU A 29 -9.80 1.96 -0.64
N TYR A 30 -8.72 2.02 -1.44
CA TYR A 30 -8.61 1.22 -2.65
C TYR A 30 -8.58 -0.29 -2.34
N ALA A 31 -7.78 -0.71 -1.37
CA ALA A 31 -7.70 -2.11 -0.96
C ALA A 31 -9.05 -2.62 -0.40
N GLU A 32 -9.75 -1.85 0.44
CA GLU A 32 -11.09 -2.18 0.92
C GLU A 32 -12.10 -2.29 -0.22
N GLY A 33 -12.03 -1.36 -1.18
CA GLY A 33 -12.85 -1.39 -2.39
C GLY A 33 -12.60 -2.64 -3.24
N LEU A 34 -11.34 -3.07 -3.38
CA LEU A 34 -10.99 -4.31 -4.10
C LEU A 34 -11.57 -5.55 -3.42
N ILE A 35 -11.40 -5.66 -2.09
CA ILE A 35 -11.84 -6.83 -1.32
C ILE A 35 -13.37 -6.90 -1.23
N SER A 36 -14.05 -5.76 -1.14
CA SER A 36 -15.51 -5.70 -1.14
C SER A 36 -16.14 -5.85 -2.53
N GLY A 37 -15.35 -5.70 -3.60
CA GLY A 37 -15.82 -5.70 -4.98
C GLY A 37 -16.45 -4.38 -5.43
N ALA A 38 -16.32 -3.30 -4.65
CA ALA A 38 -16.75 -1.95 -5.03
C ALA A 38 -15.90 -1.38 -6.18
N VAL A 39 -14.63 -1.78 -6.28
CA VAL A 39 -13.76 -1.45 -7.41
C VAL A 39 -13.14 -2.71 -8.02
N ALA A 40 -12.93 -2.68 -9.33
CA ALA A 40 -12.09 -3.65 -10.01
C ALA A 40 -10.62 -3.24 -9.89
N VAL A 41 -9.71 -4.20 -10.09
CA VAL A 41 -8.27 -3.92 -10.21
C VAL A 41 -8.05 -2.93 -11.36
N VAL A 42 -7.46 -1.78 -11.06
CA VAL A 42 -7.08 -0.77 -12.05
C VAL A 42 -5.99 -1.36 -12.94
N ALA A 43 -6.27 -1.50 -14.23
CA ALA A 43 -5.32 -2.09 -15.20
C ALA A 43 -4.58 -1.02 -16.03
N ASP A 44 -5.08 0.21 -16.04
CA ASP A 44 -4.52 1.35 -16.74
C ASP A 44 -4.44 2.53 -15.77
N ALA A 45 -3.30 3.24 -15.75
CA ALA A 45 -3.12 4.39 -14.87
C ALA A 45 -4.23 5.42 -15.08
N ASP A 46 -4.70 5.68 -16.31
CA ASP A 46 -5.73 6.68 -16.57
C ASP A 46 -7.09 6.37 -15.91
N ASP A 47 -7.34 5.11 -15.54
CA ASP A 47 -8.56 4.68 -14.89
C ASP A 47 -8.61 4.97 -13.39
N TRP A 48 -7.49 5.39 -12.77
CA TRP A 48 -7.41 5.67 -11.32
C TRP A 48 -8.49 6.66 -10.86
N ARG A 49 -8.84 7.64 -11.71
CA ARG A 49 -9.80 8.72 -11.39
C ARG A 49 -11.20 8.23 -11.09
N ARG A 50 -11.53 7.00 -11.46
CA ARG A 50 -12.85 6.39 -11.18
C ARG A 50 -12.92 5.78 -9.78
N VAL A 51 -11.78 5.46 -9.17
CA VAL A 51 -11.70 4.79 -7.87
C VAL A 51 -12.36 5.62 -6.76
N PRO A 52 -12.04 6.92 -6.55
CA PRO A 52 -12.60 7.67 -5.42
C PRO A 52 -14.13 7.63 -5.39
N ALA A 53 -14.77 7.92 -6.52
CA ALA A 53 -16.22 7.92 -6.62
C ALA A 53 -16.84 6.53 -6.40
N ALA A 54 -16.18 5.46 -6.85
CA ALA A 54 -16.63 4.09 -6.67
C ALA A 54 -16.58 3.64 -5.19
N VAL A 55 -15.66 4.20 -4.40
CA VAL A 55 -15.59 3.97 -2.94
C VAL A 55 -16.28 5.06 -2.12
N GLY A 56 -17.05 5.95 -2.76
CA GLY A 56 -17.87 6.96 -2.08
C GLY A 56 -17.14 8.21 -1.61
N HIS A 57 -15.95 8.48 -2.17
CA HIS A 57 -15.10 9.62 -1.84
C HIS A 57 -15.00 10.62 -3.00
N ALA A 58 -14.64 11.86 -2.67
CA ALA A 58 -14.33 12.90 -3.66
C ALA A 58 -12.81 13.05 -3.83
N ILE A 59 -12.39 13.58 -4.98
CA ILE A 59 -11.03 14.13 -5.13
C ILE A 59 -11.03 15.51 -4.45
N GLU A 60 -9.93 15.86 -3.78
CA GLU A 60 -9.80 17.06 -2.94
C GLU A 60 -10.65 17.00 -1.66
N GLU A 61 -10.93 15.80 -1.15
CA GLU A 61 -11.61 15.62 0.12
C GLU A 61 -10.67 15.92 1.30
N GLU A 62 -11.08 16.83 2.19
CA GLU A 62 -10.32 17.21 3.39
C GLU A 62 -10.68 16.31 4.58
N HIS A 63 -9.66 15.85 5.30
CA HIS A 63 -9.80 15.07 6.52
C HIS A 63 -9.06 15.73 7.68
N GLU A 64 -9.56 15.52 8.89
CA GLU A 64 -8.94 15.98 10.13
C GLU A 64 -9.04 14.90 11.21
N ALA A 65 -7.90 14.54 11.81
CA ALA A 65 -7.85 13.70 13.01
C ALA A 65 -6.71 14.13 13.91
N SER A 66 -6.93 14.10 15.23
CA SER A 66 -5.89 14.41 16.23
C SER A 66 -5.17 15.76 16.02
N GLY A 67 -5.86 16.74 15.40
CA GLY A 67 -5.31 18.06 15.10
C GLY A 67 -4.45 18.13 13.82
N PHE A 68 -4.33 17.04 13.08
CA PHE A 68 -3.67 17.00 11.77
C PHE A 68 -4.72 17.02 10.66
N ARG A 69 -4.45 17.82 9.63
CA ARG A 69 -5.28 17.90 8.42
C ARG A 69 -4.53 17.38 7.21
N TRP A 70 -5.22 16.67 6.35
CA TRP A 70 -4.69 16.22 5.07
C TRP A 70 -5.80 16.16 4.02
N THR A 71 -5.40 16.11 2.76
CA THR A 71 -6.32 16.14 1.61
C THR A 71 -6.08 14.91 0.75
N LEU A 72 -7.14 14.21 0.36
CA LEU A 72 -7.08 13.12 -0.62
C LEU A 72 -7.17 13.70 -2.03
N ASN A 73 -6.09 14.33 -2.48
CA ASN A 73 -5.99 14.91 -3.82
C ASN A 73 -5.68 13.84 -4.89
N ALA A 74 -5.60 14.27 -6.15
CA ALA A 74 -5.33 13.39 -7.29
C ALA A 74 -4.02 12.59 -7.18
N ASP A 75 -2.98 13.20 -6.63
CA ASP A 75 -1.66 12.58 -6.50
C ASP A 75 -1.66 11.55 -5.37
N GLU A 76 -2.32 11.84 -4.25
CA GLU A 76 -2.45 10.89 -3.14
C GLU A 76 -3.24 9.64 -3.54
N TRP A 77 -4.26 9.78 -4.39
CA TRP A 77 -4.97 8.63 -4.96
C TRP A 77 -4.08 7.79 -5.87
N GLN A 78 -3.29 8.43 -6.74
CA GLN A 78 -2.33 7.73 -7.60
C GLN A 78 -1.27 6.99 -6.79
N ILE A 79 -0.71 7.65 -5.77
CA ILE A 79 0.28 7.04 -4.88
C ILE A 79 -0.32 5.83 -4.17
N GLY A 80 -1.48 5.99 -3.51
CA GLY A 80 -2.08 4.89 -2.74
C GLY A 80 -2.46 3.69 -3.61
N ILE A 81 -3.08 3.92 -4.78
CA ILE A 81 -3.39 2.86 -5.75
C ILE A 81 -2.10 2.21 -6.25
N GLY A 82 -1.14 3.05 -6.66
CA GLY A 82 0.12 2.61 -7.22
C GLY A 82 0.99 1.82 -6.24
N SER A 83 0.89 2.10 -4.94
CA SER A 83 1.60 1.35 -3.92
C SER A 83 1.03 -0.05 -3.73
N ILE A 84 -0.29 -0.26 -3.81
CA ILE A 84 -0.88 -1.62 -3.75
C ILE A 84 -0.41 -2.46 -4.94
N HIS A 85 -0.38 -1.86 -6.14
CA HIS A 85 0.17 -2.52 -7.33
C HIS A 85 1.66 -2.75 -7.25
N GLY A 86 2.43 -1.75 -6.80
CA GLY A 86 3.87 -1.87 -6.59
C GLY A 86 4.21 -3.02 -5.65
N LEU A 87 3.47 -3.17 -4.55
CA LEU A 87 3.59 -4.29 -3.64
C LEU A 87 3.28 -5.63 -4.33
N ALA A 88 2.19 -5.70 -5.09
CA ALA A 88 1.78 -6.92 -5.80
C ALA A 88 2.80 -7.37 -6.86
N HIS A 89 3.40 -6.42 -7.56
CA HIS A 89 4.36 -6.63 -8.65
C HIS A 89 5.82 -6.65 -8.19
N GLY A 90 6.08 -6.57 -6.88
CA GLY A 90 7.44 -6.66 -6.35
C GLY A 90 8.31 -5.45 -6.66
N VAL A 91 7.71 -4.27 -6.80
CA VAL A 91 8.44 -3.01 -7.00
C VAL A 91 8.96 -2.53 -5.65
N ILE A 92 10.13 -3.05 -5.30
CA ILE A 92 10.77 -2.90 -3.99
C ILE A 92 12.17 -2.32 -4.20
N GLU A 93 12.55 -1.34 -3.38
CA GLU A 93 13.89 -0.77 -3.37
C GLU A 93 14.47 -0.76 -1.95
N SER A 94 15.71 -1.24 -1.80
CA SER A 94 16.46 -1.14 -0.55
C SER A 94 17.05 0.25 -0.40
N VAL A 95 16.70 0.96 0.66
CA VAL A 95 17.21 2.31 0.92
C VAL A 95 18.72 2.30 1.21
N GLU A 96 19.22 1.28 1.91
CA GLU A 96 20.64 1.19 2.27
C GLU A 96 21.54 0.83 1.07
N THR A 97 21.11 -0.15 0.27
CA THR A 97 21.98 -0.73 -0.76
C THR A 97 21.68 -0.21 -2.17
N GLY A 98 20.51 0.41 -2.38
CA GLY A 98 20.00 0.78 -3.70
C GLY A 98 19.60 -0.43 -4.56
N THR A 99 19.58 -1.65 -3.98
CA THR A 99 19.11 -2.85 -4.68
C THR A 99 17.63 -2.69 -5.00
N ARG A 100 17.25 -2.93 -6.25
CA ARG A 100 15.91 -2.70 -6.76
C ARG A 100 15.35 -3.92 -7.47
N TYR A 101 14.10 -4.23 -7.17
CA TYR A 101 13.28 -5.25 -7.83
C TYR A 101 12.07 -4.57 -8.50
N GLY A 102 11.57 -5.20 -9.56
CA GLY A 102 10.46 -4.68 -10.35
C GLY A 102 10.81 -3.39 -11.11
N THR A 103 9.79 -2.74 -11.67
CA THR A 103 9.94 -1.49 -12.42
C THR A 103 8.83 -0.55 -12.00
N GLU A 104 9.20 0.68 -11.63
CA GLU A 104 8.20 1.72 -11.39
C GLU A 104 7.58 2.12 -12.72
N THR A 105 6.28 2.36 -12.68
CA THR A 105 5.48 2.81 -13.81
C THR A 105 4.45 3.78 -13.29
N ASP A 106 3.65 4.37 -14.19
CA ASP A 106 2.52 5.21 -13.79
C ASP A 106 1.47 4.46 -12.95
N LEU A 107 1.51 3.12 -12.91
CA LEU A 107 0.64 2.28 -12.10
C LEU A 107 1.36 1.62 -10.92
N HIS A 108 2.70 1.63 -10.86
CA HIS A 108 3.47 0.91 -9.84
C HIS A 108 4.40 1.86 -9.09
N VAL A 109 4.11 2.08 -7.81
CA VAL A 109 4.94 2.91 -6.92
C VAL A 109 5.85 2.01 -6.09
N ALA A 110 7.13 2.33 -6.03
CA ALA A 110 8.11 1.55 -5.27
C ALA A 110 7.87 1.61 -3.77
N TRP A 111 8.11 0.49 -3.09
CA TRP A 111 8.23 0.42 -1.64
C TRP A 111 9.70 0.51 -1.25
N PHE A 112 10.03 1.50 -0.43
CA PHE A 112 11.38 1.73 0.05
C PHE A 112 11.60 1.02 1.37
N ILE A 113 12.30 -0.11 1.33
CA ILE A 113 12.51 -1.00 2.47
C ILE A 113 13.84 -0.64 3.14
N TYR A 114 13.76 -0.39 4.44
CA TYR A 114 14.91 -0.23 5.31
C TYR A 114 15.30 -1.58 5.91
N PRO A 115 16.57 -1.80 6.27
CA PRO A 115 17.01 -3.05 6.89
C PRO A 115 16.19 -3.44 8.13
N GLU A 116 15.83 -2.47 8.96
CA GLU A 116 15.00 -2.66 10.16
C GLU A 116 13.61 -3.23 9.87
N ASP A 117 13.08 -3.05 8.65
CA ASP A 117 11.77 -3.61 8.29
C ASP A 117 11.82 -5.13 8.18
N LEU A 118 12.98 -5.71 7.85
CA LEU A 118 13.19 -7.15 7.67
C LEU A 118 13.67 -7.85 8.95
N GLU A 119 14.06 -7.12 10.00
CA GLU A 119 14.54 -7.72 11.25
C GLU A 119 13.55 -8.70 11.85
N ASP A 120 14.01 -9.87 12.29
CA ASP A 120 13.17 -10.93 12.90
C ASP A 120 12.06 -11.51 11.97
N THR A 121 12.17 -11.36 10.64
CA THR A 121 11.19 -11.90 9.68
C THR A 121 11.68 -13.14 8.93
N ASP A 122 12.98 -13.44 8.98
CA ASP A 122 13.68 -14.40 8.10
C ASP A 122 13.53 -14.12 6.59
N LEU A 123 12.97 -12.97 6.19
CA LEU A 123 12.78 -12.59 4.79
C LEU A 123 13.99 -11.85 4.23
N THR A 124 14.25 -12.08 2.95
CA THR A 124 15.09 -11.23 2.12
C THR A 124 14.26 -10.22 1.32
N LEU A 125 14.92 -9.24 0.70
CA LEU A 125 14.28 -8.34 -0.27
C LEU A 125 13.68 -9.09 -1.46
N GLU A 126 14.31 -10.18 -1.91
CA GLU A 126 13.82 -11.01 -3.02
C GLU A 126 12.54 -11.76 -2.62
N ASP A 127 12.49 -12.29 -1.40
CA ASP A 127 11.28 -12.93 -0.87
C ASP A 127 10.10 -11.95 -0.83
N LEU A 128 10.36 -10.70 -0.41
CA LEU A 128 9.34 -9.66 -0.40
C LEU A 128 8.89 -9.29 -1.81
N ALA A 129 9.84 -9.14 -2.75
CA ALA A 129 9.53 -8.79 -4.14
C ALA A 129 8.71 -9.88 -4.86
N THR A 130 8.83 -11.14 -4.45
CA THR A 130 8.11 -12.27 -5.07
C THR A 130 6.87 -12.72 -4.29
N ALA A 131 6.60 -12.11 -3.12
CA ALA A 131 5.59 -12.57 -2.16
C ALA A 131 4.16 -12.69 -2.74
N PHE A 132 3.82 -11.86 -3.73
CA PHE A 132 2.46 -11.78 -4.25
C PHE A 132 2.32 -12.25 -5.70
N ASP A 133 3.41 -12.48 -6.43
CA ASP A 133 3.40 -12.96 -7.84
C ASP A 133 2.37 -12.22 -8.73
N SER A 134 2.39 -10.88 -8.69
CA SER A 134 1.44 -10.01 -9.41
C SER A 134 -0.03 -10.13 -8.98
N ASN A 135 -0.33 -10.76 -7.85
CA ASN A 135 -1.68 -10.89 -7.31
C ASN A 135 -2.07 -9.67 -6.46
N VAL A 136 -2.70 -8.69 -7.12
CA VAL A 136 -3.14 -7.43 -6.49
C VAL A 136 -4.12 -7.65 -5.34
N LEU A 137 -5.01 -8.66 -5.43
CA LEU A 137 -5.97 -8.95 -4.36
C LEU A 137 -5.29 -9.54 -3.13
N ALA A 138 -4.27 -10.39 -3.31
CA ALA A 138 -3.48 -10.91 -2.20
C ALA A 138 -2.67 -9.79 -1.51
N ALA A 139 -2.05 -8.90 -2.29
CA ALA A 139 -1.35 -7.73 -1.76
C ALA A 139 -2.29 -6.79 -0.99
N ALA A 140 -3.46 -6.46 -1.55
CA ALA A 140 -4.49 -5.66 -0.89
C ALA A 140 -4.94 -6.30 0.44
N SER A 141 -5.18 -7.61 0.45
CA SER A 141 -5.57 -8.31 1.68
C SER A 141 -4.46 -8.28 2.74
N ALA A 142 -3.20 -8.48 2.37
CA ALA A 142 -2.07 -8.42 3.30
C ALA A 142 -1.89 -7.00 3.85
N PHE A 143 -2.03 -5.98 2.99
CA PHE A 143 -2.00 -4.57 3.37
C PHE A 143 -3.08 -4.24 4.41
N LEU A 144 -4.33 -4.65 4.20
CA LEU A 144 -5.41 -4.41 5.17
C LEU A 144 -5.18 -5.12 6.51
N ARG A 145 -4.64 -6.34 6.50
CA ARG A 145 -4.26 -7.05 7.72
C ARG A 145 -3.15 -6.31 8.48
N ALA A 146 -2.16 -5.78 7.76
CA ALA A 146 -1.11 -4.96 8.34
C ALA A 146 -1.67 -3.65 8.94
N CYS A 147 -2.55 -2.93 8.22
CA CYS A 147 -3.24 -1.74 8.74
C CYS A 147 -4.00 -2.03 10.05
N ALA A 148 -4.76 -3.13 10.09
CA ALA A 148 -5.55 -3.52 11.25
C ALA A 148 -4.71 -3.88 12.50
N ALA A 149 -3.44 -4.24 12.30
CA ALA A 149 -2.51 -4.54 13.38
C ALA A 149 -1.73 -3.30 13.89
N MET A 150 -1.77 -2.19 13.15
CA MET A 150 -1.17 -0.94 13.62
C MET A 150 -2.02 -0.32 14.73
N PRO A 151 -1.40 0.23 15.79
CA PRO A 151 -2.12 1.03 16.76
C PRO A 151 -2.71 2.26 16.06
N VAL A 152 -4.01 2.50 16.26
CA VAL A 152 -4.69 3.72 15.80
C VAL A 152 -3.95 4.92 16.40
N ARG A 153 -3.41 5.79 15.55
CA ARG A 153 -2.75 7.06 15.95
C ARG A 153 -3.75 8.20 16.03
#